data_AF-W7W6U2-F1
#
_entry.id   AF-W7W6U2-F1
#
_cell.length_a   1.000
_cell.length_b   1.000
_cell.length_c   1.000
_cell.angle_alpha   90.00
_cell.angle_beta   90.00
_cell.angle_gamma   90.00
#
_symmetry.space_group_name_H-M   'P 1'
#
loop_
_entity.id
_entity.type
_entity.pdbx_description
1 polymer ?
#
loop_
_entity_poly.entity_id
_entity_poly.type
_entity_poly.pdbx_seq_one_letter_code
_entity_poly.pdbx_strand_id
1 'polypeptide(L)'
;MPLPPILQKLPLPIIGAPLFIISNPRLVIEQCKAGVVGSMPALNARPAAQLDDWLAEITEALAAHDRAHPERPAAPFAINQIVHRSNDRLEHDMAVCAKYRVPIVITSLGARTDINDAVHAWGGVVLHDVINNTFARKAIEKGADGLIAVAAGAGGHAGVKSPFALVQEIRQWFDGPVALSGAIAHGGAVLAARAMGADFAYVGSAFIATEEARAVDGYKQAIVEGSSDDIVYSNLFTGVHGNYLKGSIRSAGLDPEALPESDPSAMNFGAALNDSGPKRPGRTSGAAGRASARCSRSCRPACWSSDWRASTATQCRASHPEPSAHSARGQSQQLDLEHQRGIRRDQAAARASGAVGDV
;
A
#
# COMPACT_ATOMS: atom_id res chain seq x y z
N MET A 1 11.90 -15.86 -4.67
CA MET A 1 12.52 -15.26 -5.87
C MET A 1 12.91 -13.84 -5.51
N PRO A 2 14.07 -13.32 -5.92
CA PRO A 2 14.36 -11.91 -5.69
C PRO A 2 13.29 -11.02 -6.33
N LEU A 3 13.05 -9.84 -5.75
CA LEU A 3 12.15 -8.84 -6.34
C LEU A 3 12.53 -8.60 -7.82
N PRO A 4 11.57 -8.48 -8.75
CA PRO A 4 11.86 -8.07 -10.12
C PRO A 4 12.63 -6.73 -10.16
N PRO A 5 13.52 -6.51 -11.14
CA PRO A 5 14.36 -5.31 -11.20
C PRO A 5 13.59 -3.99 -11.04
N ILE A 6 12.39 -3.90 -11.62
CA ILE A 6 11.52 -2.72 -11.57
C ILE A 6 11.02 -2.41 -10.14
N LEU A 7 11.05 -3.38 -9.23
CA LEU A 7 10.61 -3.27 -7.84
C LEU A 7 11.77 -3.19 -6.83
N GLN A 8 13.02 -3.44 -7.23
CA GLN A 8 14.17 -3.51 -6.32
C GLN A 8 14.62 -2.15 -5.78
N LYS A 9 14.48 -1.08 -6.58
CA LYS A 9 15.07 0.24 -6.30
C LYS A 9 14.04 1.33 -6.08
N LEU A 10 12.87 0.96 -5.58
CA LEU A 10 11.80 1.93 -5.31
C LEU A 10 12.23 2.89 -4.18
N PRO A 11 12.09 4.22 -4.35
CA PRO A 11 12.44 5.18 -3.30
C PRO A 11 11.61 4.98 -2.03
N LEU A 12 10.36 4.55 -2.18
CA LEU A 12 9.45 4.22 -1.10
C LEU A 12 8.91 2.80 -1.32
N PRO A 13 8.78 1.98 -0.26
CA PRO A 13 8.18 0.65 -0.35
C PRO A 13 6.65 0.76 -0.38
N ILE A 14 6.12 1.58 -1.28
CA ILE A 14 4.70 1.96 -1.35
C ILE A 14 4.24 1.85 -2.79
N ILE A 15 3.12 1.16 -2.97
CA ILE A 15 2.34 1.11 -4.18
C ILE A 15 1.00 1.81 -3.87
N GLY A 16 0.66 2.84 -4.65
CA GLY A 16 -0.66 3.45 -4.59
C GLY A 16 -1.67 2.48 -5.19
N ALA A 17 -2.73 2.15 -4.45
CA ALA A 17 -3.77 1.28 -4.93
C ALA A 17 -4.58 1.96 -6.06
N PRO A 18 -5.05 1.21 -7.07
CA PRO A 18 -5.85 1.69 -8.15
C PRO A 18 -7.27 1.93 -7.63
N LEU A 19 -7.69 3.18 -7.60
CA LEU A 19 -8.97 3.59 -7.02
C LEU A 19 -9.98 3.81 -8.14
N PHE A 20 -11.04 3.00 -8.18
CA PHE A 20 -12.08 3.11 -9.21
C PHE A 20 -12.71 4.51 -9.21
N ILE A 21 -12.82 5.11 -10.39
CA ILE A 21 -13.21 6.50 -10.66
C ILE A 21 -12.22 7.56 -10.13
N ILE A 22 -11.51 7.32 -9.04
CA ILE A 22 -10.67 8.31 -8.35
C ILE A 22 -9.28 8.45 -8.98
N SER A 23 -8.61 7.33 -9.27
CA SER A 23 -7.27 7.36 -9.89
C SER A 23 -7.37 7.80 -11.35
N ASN A 24 -6.56 8.79 -11.71
CA ASN A 24 -6.45 9.41 -13.03
C ASN A 24 -4.97 9.70 -13.33
N PRO A 25 -4.61 10.18 -14.54
CA PRO A 25 -3.22 10.50 -14.88
C PRO A 25 -2.56 11.44 -13.88
N ARG A 26 -3.25 12.51 -13.48
CA ARG A 26 -2.74 13.48 -12.49
C ARG A 26 -2.29 12.81 -11.19
N LEU A 27 -3.13 11.95 -10.59
CA LEU A 27 -2.78 11.25 -9.36
C LEU A 27 -1.61 10.27 -9.57
N VAL A 28 -1.62 9.51 -10.67
CA VAL A 28 -0.56 8.54 -10.98
C VAL A 28 0.78 9.25 -11.16
N ILE A 29 0.81 10.34 -11.93
CA ILE A 29 2.02 11.12 -12.20
C ILE A 29 2.61 11.65 -10.89
N GLU A 30 1.80 12.28 -10.04
CA GLU A 30 2.30 12.86 -8.78
C GLU A 30 2.71 11.80 -7.75
N GLN A 31 2.07 10.62 -7.74
CA GLN A 31 2.55 9.46 -6.97
C GLN A 31 3.95 9.02 -7.45
N CYS A 32 4.12 8.84 -8.76
CA CYS A 32 5.37 8.39 -9.35
C CYS A 32 6.51 9.38 -9.05
N LYS A 33 6.29 10.69 -9.24
CA LYS A 33 7.26 11.75 -8.92
C LYS A 33 7.62 11.80 -7.43
N ALA A 34 6.70 11.40 -6.55
CA ALA A 34 6.94 11.31 -5.11
C ALA A 34 7.70 10.04 -4.69
N GLY A 35 7.98 9.12 -5.62
CA GLY A 35 8.65 7.85 -5.35
C GLY A 35 7.71 6.72 -4.91
N VAL A 36 6.40 6.89 -5.07
CA VAL A 36 5.37 5.86 -4.89
C VAL A 36 5.06 5.24 -6.24
N VAL A 37 4.91 3.91 -6.33
CA VAL A 37 4.39 3.30 -7.57
C VAL A 37 2.96 3.78 -7.78
N GLY A 38 2.75 4.68 -8.74
CA GLY A 38 1.43 5.23 -9.01
C GLY A 38 0.57 4.22 -9.76
N SER A 39 -0.74 4.16 -9.50
CA SER A 39 -1.59 3.23 -10.26
C SER A 39 -3.02 3.68 -10.48
N MET A 40 -3.63 3.14 -11.53
CA MET A 40 -5.04 3.36 -11.85
C MET A 40 -5.69 2.15 -12.54
N PRO A 41 -7.00 1.93 -12.36
CA PRO A 41 -7.76 1.00 -13.20
C PRO A 41 -7.86 1.50 -14.64
N ALA A 42 -7.61 0.61 -15.61
CA ALA A 42 -7.84 0.92 -17.02
C ALA A 42 -9.31 1.34 -17.28
N LEU A 43 -10.25 0.73 -16.56
CA LEU A 43 -11.68 1.02 -16.61
C LEU A 43 -12.06 2.45 -16.21
N ASN A 44 -11.16 3.23 -15.59
CA ASN A 44 -11.43 4.62 -15.25
C ASN A 44 -11.42 5.54 -16.47
N ALA A 45 -10.68 5.19 -17.52
CA ALA A 45 -10.64 5.89 -18.80
C ALA A 45 -11.92 5.56 -19.56
N ARG A 46 -12.79 6.55 -19.78
CA ARG A 46 -14.11 6.37 -20.38
C ARG A 46 -14.39 7.54 -21.33
N PRO A 47 -14.54 7.29 -22.64
CA PRO A 47 -14.64 5.99 -23.33
C PRO A 47 -13.33 5.19 -23.37
N ALA A 48 -13.37 3.92 -23.82
CA ALA A 48 -12.20 3.02 -23.85
C ALA A 48 -10.97 3.60 -24.58
N ALA A 49 -11.20 4.37 -25.65
CA ALA A 49 -10.14 5.04 -26.41
C ALA A 49 -9.33 6.03 -25.57
N GLN A 50 -9.91 6.61 -24.51
CA GLN A 50 -9.24 7.57 -23.63
C GLN A 50 -8.03 6.96 -22.89
N LEU A 51 -7.95 5.62 -22.77
CA LEU A 51 -6.80 4.98 -22.14
C LEU A 51 -5.50 5.27 -22.89
N ASP A 52 -5.57 5.40 -24.22
CA ASP A 52 -4.42 5.71 -25.06
C ASP A 52 -3.84 7.10 -24.70
N ASP A 53 -4.71 8.12 -24.69
CA ASP A 53 -4.34 9.50 -24.29
C ASP A 53 -3.77 9.56 -22.88
N TRP A 54 -4.38 8.82 -21.93
CA TRP A 54 -3.94 8.80 -20.54
C TRP A 54 -2.58 8.15 -20.37
N LEU A 55 -2.29 7.07 -21.11
CA LEU A 55 -0.97 6.44 -21.07
C LEU A 55 0.09 7.29 -21.78
N ALA A 56 -0.28 8.01 -22.84
CA ALA A 56 0.59 9.03 -23.43
C ALA A 56 0.95 10.11 -22.40
N GLU A 57 -0.05 10.71 -21.75
CA GLU A 57 0.16 11.77 -20.74
C GLU A 57 1.09 11.29 -19.60
N ILE A 58 0.85 10.10 -19.05
CA ILE A 58 1.67 9.53 -17.97
C ILE A 58 3.09 9.31 -18.46
N THR A 59 3.28 8.61 -19.58
CA THR A 59 4.62 8.25 -20.05
C THR A 59 5.45 9.48 -20.44
N GLU A 60 4.85 10.47 -21.09
CA GLU A 60 5.51 11.73 -21.44
C GLU A 60 5.88 12.55 -20.21
N ALA A 61 4.96 12.69 -19.24
CA ALA A 61 5.20 13.45 -18.03
C ALA A 61 6.30 12.83 -17.16
N LEU A 62 6.33 11.51 -17.04
CA LEU A 62 7.37 10.81 -16.28
C LEU A 62 8.72 10.86 -17.00
N ALA A 63 8.75 10.68 -18.31
CA ALA A 63 9.98 10.85 -19.08
C ALA A 63 10.53 12.30 -19.01
N ALA A 64 9.65 13.30 -18.97
CA ALA A 64 10.05 14.70 -18.76
C ALA A 64 10.61 14.93 -17.35
N HIS A 65 9.99 14.35 -16.32
CA HIS A 65 10.48 14.39 -14.94
C HIS A 65 11.88 13.75 -14.83
N ASP A 66 12.07 12.56 -15.41
CA ASP A 66 13.35 11.85 -15.34
C ASP A 66 14.48 12.61 -16.05
N ARG A 67 14.19 13.29 -17.16
CA ARG A 67 15.16 14.18 -17.82
C ARG A 67 15.51 15.41 -16.97
N ALA A 68 14.53 15.96 -16.26
CA ALA A 68 14.73 17.14 -15.41
C ALA A 68 15.40 16.80 -14.07
N HIS A 69 15.25 15.56 -13.60
CA HIS A 69 15.72 15.07 -12.30
C HIS A 69 16.45 13.72 -12.42
N PRO A 70 17.57 13.65 -13.17
CA PRO A 70 18.29 12.39 -13.40
C PRO A 70 18.80 11.74 -12.09
N GLU A 71 19.04 12.52 -11.05
CA GLU A 71 19.43 12.08 -9.71
C GLU A 71 18.28 11.47 -8.91
N ARG A 72 17.03 11.75 -9.29
CA ARG A 72 15.82 11.27 -8.62
C ARG A 72 14.70 11.00 -9.63
N PRO A 73 14.87 9.96 -10.48
CA PRO A 73 13.85 9.56 -11.43
C PRO A 73 12.56 9.16 -10.70
N ALA A 74 11.45 9.24 -11.42
CA ALA A 74 10.15 8.84 -10.94
C ALA A 74 10.10 7.33 -10.66
N ALA A 75 9.26 6.94 -9.70
CA ALA A 75 8.87 5.55 -9.54
C ALA A 75 8.02 5.09 -10.76
N PRO A 76 7.99 3.78 -11.06
CA PRO A 76 7.18 3.25 -12.15
C PRO A 76 5.68 3.41 -11.86
N PHE A 77 4.86 3.33 -12.91
CA PHE A 77 3.41 3.31 -12.79
C PHE A 77 2.84 1.91 -13.03
N ALA A 78 1.63 1.66 -12.56
CA ALA A 78 0.92 0.40 -12.76
C ALA A 78 -0.49 0.62 -13.30
N ILE A 79 -0.96 -0.31 -14.14
CA ILE A 79 -2.34 -0.29 -14.67
C ILE A 79 -3.07 -1.54 -14.18
N ASN A 80 -4.22 -1.31 -13.54
CA ASN A 80 -5.07 -2.40 -13.09
C ASN A 80 -6.02 -2.88 -14.18
N GLN A 81 -6.07 -4.21 -14.34
CA GLN A 81 -6.94 -4.96 -15.25
C GLN A 81 -7.84 -5.89 -14.45
N ILE A 82 -9.16 -5.69 -14.56
CA ILE A 82 -10.15 -6.65 -14.05
C ILE A 82 -10.24 -7.78 -15.07
N VAL A 83 -9.72 -8.95 -14.73
CA VAL A 83 -9.61 -10.08 -15.68
C VAL A 83 -10.81 -11.03 -15.66
N HIS A 84 -11.91 -10.58 -15.05
CA HIS A 84 -13.17 -11.32 -15.04
C HIS A 84 -13.73 -11.47 -16.46
N ARG A 85 -14.37 -12.62 -16.75
CA ARG A 85 -14.86 -12.98 -18.09
C ARG A 85 -15.90 -12.00 -18.66
N SER A 86 -16.58 -11.24 -17.81
CA SER A 86 -17.57 -10.25 -18.22
C SER A 86 -16.97 -8.88 -18.59
N ASN A 87 -15.64 -8.72 -18.51
CA ASN A 87 -14.98 -7.48 -18.94
C ASN A 87 -14.70 -7.57 -20.45
N ASP A 88 -15.55 -6.92 -21.25
CA ASP A 88 -15.46 -6.82 -22.70
C ASP A 88 -14.34 -5.88 -23.19
N ARG A 89 -13.77 -5.06 -22.29
CA ARG A 89 -12.70 -4.13 -22.60
C ARG A 89 -11.28 -4.69 -22.48
N LEU A 90 -11.13 -5.87 -21.86
CA LEU A 90 -9.82 -6.39 -21.45
C LEU A 90 -8.84 -6.50 -22.63
N GLU A 91 -9.28 -7.00 -23.78
CA GLU A 91 -8.42 -7.17 -24.95
C GLU A 91 -7.92 -5.81 -25.50
N HIS A 92 -8.83 -4.85 -25.65
CA HIS A 92 -8.48 -3.48 -26.05
C HIS A 92 -7.49 -2.86 -25.06
N ASP A 93 -7.79 -2.92 -23.77
CA ASP A 93 -6.96 -2.31 -22.73
C ASP A 93 -5.55 -2.94 -22.68
N MET A 94 -5.46 -4.25 -22.86
CA MET A 94 -4.18 -4.97 -22.91
C MET A 94 -3.35 -4.59 -24.15
N ALA A 95 -3.99 -4.38 -25.30
CA ALA A 95 -3.31 -3.91 -26.51
C ALA A 95 -2.71 -2.50 -26.30
N VAL A 96 -3.45 -1.60 -25.65
CA VAL A 96 -2.91 -0.26 -25.31
C VAL A 96 -1.82 -0.38 -24.25
N CYS A 97 -1.96 -1.22 -23.23
CA CYS A 97 -0.89 -1.46 -22.25
C CYS A 97 0.41 -1.97 -22.90
N ALA A 98 0.30 -2.87 -23.88
CA ALA A 98 1.44 -3.36 -24.65
C ALA A 98 2.10 -2.26 -25.50
N LYS A 99 1.31 -1.39 -26.15
CA LYS A 99 1.79 -0.22 -26.92
C LYS A 99 2.71 0.66 -26.08
N TYR A 100 2.33 0.93 -24.83
CA TYR A 100 3.11 1.76 -23.90
C TYR A 100 4.10 0.98 -23.03
N ARG A 101 4.19 -0.34 -23.20
CA ARG A 101 5.00 -1.25 -22.38
C ARG A 101 4.82 -0.97 -20.88
N VAL A 102 3.57 -0.97 -20.43
CA VAL A 102 3.23 -0.69 -19.03
C VAL A 102 4.10 -1.56 -18.11
N PRO A 103 4.87 -0.96 -17.18
CA PRO A 103 5.91 -1.70 -16.48
C PRO A 103 5.35 -2.64 -15.42
N ILE A 104 4.20 -2.32 -14.84
CA ILE A 104 3.51 -3.15 -13.84
C ILE A 104 2.03 -3.26 -14.23
N VAL A 105 1.53 -4.48 -14.39
CA VAL A 105 0.10 -4.75 -14.53
C VAL A 105 -0.43 -5.36 -13.24
N ILE A 106 -1.47 -4.75 -12.68
CA ILE A 106 -2.15 -5.29 -11.49
C ILE A 106 -3.39 -6.04 -11.97
N THR A 107 -3.54 -7.31 -11.63
CA THR A 107 -4.72 -8.09 -12.03
C THR A 107 -5.60 -8.43 -10.84
N SER A 108 -6.92 -8.51 -11.06
CA SER A 108 -7.89 -8.86 -10.02
C SER A 108 -9.10 -9.61 -10.58
N LEU A 109 -9.87 -10.27 -9.69
CA LEU A 109 -11.12 -10.99 -10.01
C LEU A 109 -10.97 -12.12 -11.04
N GLY A 110 -9.94 -12.93 -10.84
CA GLY A 110 -9.63 -14.11 -11.66
C GLY A 110 -8.14 -14.18 -11.97
N ALA A 111 -7.64 -15.35 -12.36
CA ALA A 111 -6.25 -15.49 -12.77
C ALA A 111 -6.20 -16.13 -14.16
N ARG A 112 -5.47 -15.49 -15.07
CA ARG A 112 -5.48 -15.74 -16.53
C ARG A 112 -4.04 -15.77 -17.03
N THR A 113 -3.61 -16.92 -17.54
CA THR A 113 -2.23 -17.13 -18.02
C THR A 113 -1.95 -16.26 -19.24
N ASP A 114 -2.91 -16.12 -20.15
CA ASP A 114 -2.82 -15.29 -21.36
C ASP A 114 -2.49 -13.82 -21.06
N ILE A 115 -2.98 -13.30 -19.94
CA ILE A 115 -2.67 -11.94 -19.50
C ILE A 115 -1.23 -11.84 -18.99
N ASN A 116 -0.79 -12.81 -18.20
CA ASN A 116 0.57 -12.84 -17.65
C ASN A 116 1.61 -12.99 -18.78
N ASP A 117 1.39 -13.96 -19.67
CA ASP A 117 2.25 -14.22 -20.82
C ASP A 117 2.38 -12.97 -21.72
N ALA A 118 1.25 -12.28 -21.97
CA ALA A 118 1.28 -11.03 -22.72
C ALA A 118 2.14 -9.97 -22.01
N VAL A 119 1.95 -9.76 -20.70
CA VAL A 119 2.71 -8.76 -19.93
C VAL A 119 4.21 -9.04 -19.95
N HIS A 120 4.59 -10.31 -19.77
CA HIS A 120 5.97 -10.73 -19.83
C HIS A 120 6.58 -10.51 -21.23
N ALA A 121 5.80 -10.67 -22.31
CA ALA A 121 6.29 -10.48 -23.67
C ALA A 121 6.79 -9.05 -23.97
N TRP A 122 6.28 -8.02 -23.27
CA TRP A 122 6.82 -6.65 -23.37
C TRP A 122 7.76 -6.27 -22.22
N GLY A 123 8.08 -7.21 -21.32
CA GLY A 123 9.00 -7.02 -20.19
C GLY A 123 8.37 -6.37 -18.95
N GLY A 124 7.04 -6.32 -18.87
CA GLY A 124 6.33 -5.90 -17.66
C GLY A 124 6.29 -7.00 -16.61
N VAL A 125 5.81 -6.66 -15.42
CA VAL A 125 5.55 -7.61 -14.33
C VAL A 125 4.09 -7.59 -13.90
N VAL A 126 3.58 -8.72 -13.40
CA VAL A 126 2.20 -8.85 -12.92
C VAL A 126 2.15 -9.02 -11.40
N LEU A 127 1.38 -8.15 -10.75
CA LEU A 127 1.00 -8.31 -9.34
C LEU A 127 -0.48 -8.65 -9.25
N HIS A 128 -0.83 -9.70 -8.51
CA HIS A 128 -2.22 -10.18 -8.44
C HIS A 128 -2.87 -9.90 -7.08
N ASP A 129 -4.05 -9.28 -7.08
CA ASP A 129 -4.86 -9.05 -5.87
C ASP A 129 -5.45 -10.37 -5.35
N VAL A 130 -5.18 -10.67 -4.08
CA VAL A 130 -5.67 -11.89 -3.42
C VAL A 130 -6.20 -11.60 -2.02
N ILE A 131 -7.29 -12.29 -1.68
CA ILE A 131 -7.95 -12.16 -0.37
C ILE A 131 -7.73 -13.37 0.55
N ASN A 132 -7.11 -14.44 0.03
CA ASN A 132 -6.81 -15.65 0.78
C ASN A 132 -5.65 -16.44 0.15
N ASN A 133 -5.12 -17.40 0.93
CA ASN A 133 -3.96 -18.21 0.52
C ASN A 133 -4.24 -19.14 -0.66
N THR A 134 -5.49 -19.62 -0.82
CA THR A 134 -5.87 -20.46 -1.96
C THR A 134 -5.77 -19.71 -3.28
N PHE A 135 -6.25 -18.45 -3.33
CA PHE A 135 -6.12 -17.61 -4.52
C PHE A 135 -4.68 -17.14 -4.72
N ALA A 136 -3.93 -16.90 -3.64
CA ALA A 136 -2.49 -16.62 -3.72
C ALA A 136 -1.72 -17.71 -4.48
N ARG A 137 -1.90 -18.98 -4.10
CA ARG A 137 -1.26 -20.11 -4.80
C ARG A 137 -1.67 -20.18 -6.26
N LYS A 138 -2.98 -20.09 -6.56
CA LYS A 138 -3.50 -20.11 -7.93
C LYS A 138 -2.97 -18.99 -8.80
N ALA A 139 -2.75 -17.80 -8.25
CA ALA A 139 -2.21 -16.68 -8.99
C ALA A 139 -0.75 -16.92 -9.41
N ILE A 140 0.08 -17.41 -8.48
CA ILE A 140 1.48 -17.77 -8.75
C ILE A 140 1.57 -18.97 -9.70
N GLU A 141 0.77 -20.01 -9.49
CA GLU A 141 0.68 -21.18 -10.39
C GLU A 141 0.36 -20.78 -11.84
N LYS A 142 -0.37 -19.68 -12.03
CA LYS A 142 -0.74 -19.15 -13.35
C LYS A 142 0.23 -18.09 -13.88
N GLY A 143 1.34 -17.84 -13.20
CA GLY A 143 2.42 -16.99 -13.69
C GLY A 143 2.37 -15.53 -13.24
N ALA A 144 1.61 -15.17 -12.20
CA ALA A 144 1.80 -13.85 -11.60
C ALA A 144 3.18 -13.76 -10.94
N ASP A 145 3.87 -12.62 -11.07
CA ASP A 145 5.20 -12.42 -10.49
C ASP A 145 5.13 -12.16 -8.98
N GLY A 146 4.05 -11.55 -8.51
CA GLY A 146 3.87 -11.16 -7.12
C GLY A 146 2.41 -11.09 -6.69
N LEU A 147 2.23 -10.90 -5.38
CA LEU A 147 0.92 -10.93 -4.73
C LEU A 147 0.64 -9.60 -4.03
N ILE A 148 -0.60 -9.15 -4.13
CA ILE A 148 -1.15 -8.07 -3.31
C ILE A 148 -2.14 -8.71 -2.36
N ALA A 149 -1.73 -8.88 -1.10
CA ALA A 149 -2.56 -9.42 -0.04
C ALA A 149 -3.56 -8.36 0.44
N VAL A 150 -4.80 -8.41 -0.09
CA VAL A 150 -5.87 -7.48 0.26
C VAL A 150 -6.58 -7.96 1.53
N ALA A 151 -6.01 -7.60 2.68
CA ALA A 151 -6.46 -8.05 3.99
C ALA A 151 -7.62 -7.20 4.55
N ALA A 152 -8.10 -7.61 5.73
CA ALA A 152 -9.13 -6.89 6.46
C ALA A 152 -8.78 -5.41 6.66
N GLY A 153 -9.75 -4.54 6.39
CA GLY A 153 -9.60 -3.09 6.51
C GLY A 153 -9.22 -2.37 5.22
N ALA A 154 -9.01 -3.08 4.10
CA ALA A 154 -8.89 -2.45 2.78
C ALA A 154 -10.22 -1.84 2.33
N GLY A 155 -10.18 -0.74 1.57
CA GLY A 155 -11.37 -0.10 1.01
C GLY A 155 -11.89 -0.84 -0.22
N GLY A 156 -13.20 -0.81 -0.47
CA GLY A 156 -13.79 -1.59 -1.56
C GLY A 156 -13.68 -3.09 -1.28
N HIS A 157 -13.58 -3.91 -2.34
CA HIS A 157 -13.51 -5.37 -2.20
C HIS A 157 -12.30 -5.78 -1.36
N ALA A 158 -12.57 -6.36 -0.19
CA ALA A 158 -11.56 -6.68 0.80
C ALA A 158 -11.76 -8.08 1.35
N GLY A 159 -10.65 -8.76 1.64
CA GLY A 159 -10.67 -9.99 2.42
C GLY A 159 -11.07 -9.72 3.86
N VAL A 160 -11.57 -10.77 4.52
CA VAL A 160 -11.88 -10.76 5.97
C VAL A 160 -10.71 -11.24 6.82
N LYS A 161 -9.64 -11.76 6.18
CA LYS A 161 -8.47 -12.30 6.86
C LYS A 161 -7.66 -11.18 7.52
N SER A 162 -7.18 -11.46 8.74
CA SER A 162 -6.19 -10.63 9.43
C SER A 162 -4.93 -10.46 8.57
N PRO A 163 -4.34 -9.25 8.50
CA PRO A 163 -3.09 -9.03 7.78
C PRO A 163 -1.97 -9.94 8.31
N PHE A 164 -1.89 -10.12 9.64
CA PHE A 164 -0.90 -11.00 10.28
C PHE A 164 -1.01 -12.44 9.79
N ALA A 165 -2.23 -12.99 9.76
CA ALA A 165 -2.44 -14.35 9.31
C ALA A 165 -2.15 -14.49 7.80
N LEU A 166 -2.71 -13.61 6.98
CA LEU A 166 -2.61 -13.73 5.51
C LEU A 166 -1.17 -13.60 5.01
N VAL A 167 -0.40 -12.63 5.52
CA VAL A 167 1.00 -12.44 5.10
C VAL A 167 1.85 -13.63 5.55
N GLN A 168 1.68 -14.11 6.78
CA GLN A 168 2.46 -15.24 7.29
C GLN A 168 2.12 -16.55 6.56
N GLU A 169 0.84 -16.80 6.28
CA GLU A 169 0.40 -17.94 5.46
C GLU A 169 1.02 -17.94 4.07
N ILE A 170 1.14 -16.76 3.42
CA ILE A 170 1.78 -16.61 2.10
C ILE A 170 3.29 -16.83 2.22
N ARG A 171 3.94 -16.22 3.22
CA ARG A 171 5.40 -16.30 3.41
C ARG A 171 5.93 -17.68 3.76
N GLN A 172 5.08 -18.61 4.19
CA GLN A 172 5.48 -20.01 4.39
C GLN A 172 5.90 -20.72 3.09
N TRP A 173 5.49 -20.21 1.92
CA TRP A 173 5.74 -20.88 0.65
C TRP A 173 6.12 -19.94 -0.51
N PHE A 174 6.00 -18.63 -0.32
CA PHE A 174 6.28 -17.65 -1.37
C PHE A 174 7.30 -16.60 -0.94
N ASP A 175 8.47 -16.69 -1.57
CA ASP A 175 9.59 -15.76 -1.37
C ASP A 175 9.60 -14.63 -2.40
N GLY A 176 8.58 -14.50 -3.25
CA GLY A 176 8.51 -13.42 -4.25
C GLY A 176 7.93 -12.12 -3.69
N PRO A 177 7.66 -11.11 -4.55
CA PRO A 177 7.08 -9.83 -4.17
C PRO A 177 5.72 -9.97 -3.49
N VAL A 178 5.60 -9.45 -2.27
CA VAL A 178 4.32 -9.35 -1.56
C VAL A 178 4.06 -7.90 -1.17
N ALA A 179 2.94 -7.35 -1.63
CA ALA A 179 2.40 -6.10 -1.12
C ALA A 179 1.25 -6.38 -0.15
N LEU A 180 1.20 -5.70 0.99
CA LEU A 180 0.07 -5.80 1.93
C LEU A 180 -0.86 -4.60 1.75
N SER A 181 -2.16 -4.86 1.60
CA SER A 181 -3.21 -3.84 1.69
C SER A 181 -4.10 -4.05 2.91
N GLY A 182 -4.66 -2.95 3.39
CA GLY A 182 -5.65 -2.93 4.47
C GLY A 182 -5.20 -2.08 5.65
N ALA A 183 -6.00 -1.09 6.00
CA ALA A 183 -5.76 -0.20 7.15
C ALA A 183 -4.40 0.55 7.16
N ILE A 184 -3.76 0.79 6.00
CA ILE A 184 -2.47 1.50 5.91
C ILE A 184 -2.70 2.96 5.47
N ALA A 185 -2.30 3.92 6.32
CA ALA A 185 -2.47 5.36 6.05
C ALA A 185 -1.27 6.26 6.39
N HIS A 186 -0.17 5.70 6.94
CA HIS A 186 1.01 6.48 7.34
C HIS A 186 2.28 5.60 7.37
N GLY A 187 3.45 6.22 7.51
CA GLY A 187 4.76 5.58 7.46
C GLY A 187 4.95 4.47 8.49
N GLY A 188 4.45 4.66 9.72
CA GLY A 188 4.47 3.61 10.74
C GLY A 188 3.70 2.34 10.34
N ALA A 189 2.58 2.49 9.62
CA ALA A 189 1.84 1.34 9.10
C ALA A 189 2.56 0.66 7.92
N VAL A 190 3.25 1.44 7.08
CA VAL A 190 4.15 0.88 6.04
C VAL A 190 5.26 0.06 6.68
N LEU A 191 5.86 0.57 7.77
CA LEU A 191 6.93 -0.11 8.49
C LEU A 191 6.44 -1.40 9.14
N ALA A 192 5.24 -1.38 9.73
CA ALA A 192 4.59 -2.56 10.29
C ALA A 192 4.31 -3.63 9.20
N ALA A 193 3.84 -3.22 8.02
CA ALA A 193 3.66 -4.13 6.89
C ALA A 193 4.96 -4.82 6.50
N ARG A 194 6.07 -4.06 6.45
CA ARG A 194 7.40 -4.63 6.16
C ARG A 194 7.91 -5.55 7.25
N ALA A 195 7.74 -5.18 8.51
CA ALA A 195 8.12 -6.01 9.65
C ALA A 195 7.35 -7.35 9.69
N MET A 196 6.11 -7.36 9.21
CA MET A 196 5.29 -8.57 9.07
C MET A 196 5.74 -9.46 7.89
N GLY A 197 6.67 -8.99 7.07
CA GLY A 197 7.22 -9.73 5.94
C GLY A 197 6.68 -9.30 4.58
N ALA A 198 5.84 -8.27 4.46
CA ALA A 198 5.55 -7.72 3.13
C ALA A 198 6.75 -6.93 2.58
N ASP A 199 6.93 -6.88 1.27
CA ASP A 199 7.93 -6.02 0.63
C ASP A 199 7.43 -4.58 0.49
N PHE A 200 6.12 -4.45 0.23
CA PHE A 200 5.46 -3.17 -0.06
C PHE A 200 4.18 -2.98 0.76
N ALA A 201 3.86 -1.72 1.03
CA ALA A 201 2.50 -1.33 1.41
C ALA A 201 1.68 -0.97 0.17
N TYR A 202 0.44 -1.43 0.11
CA TYR A 202 -0.53 -1.11 -0.94
C TYR A 202 -1.63 -0.21 -0.40
N VAL A 203 -1.50 1.09 -0.65
CA VAL A 203 -2.22 2.15 0.06
C VAL A 203 -3.33 2.73 -0.81
N GLY A 204 -4.57 2.74 -0.30
CA GLY A 204 -5.74 3.25 -1.02
C GLY A 204 -6.28 4.56 -0.44
N SER A 205 -7.06 4.47 0.65
CA SER A 205 -7.89 5.57 1.14
C SER A 205 -7.15 6.89 1.42
N ALA A 206 -5.91 6.81 1.89
CA ALA A 206 -5.09 8.01 2.10
C ALA A 206 -4.81 8.79 0.81
N PHE A 207 -4.76 8.12 -0.35
CA PHE A 207 -4.62 8.81 -1.63
C PHE A 207 -5.92 9.42 -2.15
N ILE A 208 -7.09 8.99 -1.68
CA ILE A 208 -8.36 9.63 -2.07
C ILE A 208 -8.42 11.06 -1.54
N ALA A 209 -7.86 11.29 -0.35
CA ALA A 209 -7.87 12.58 0.33
C ALA A 209 -6.87 13.62 -0.24
N THR A 210 -6.09 13.28 -1.27
CA THR A 210 -5.11 14.23 -1.85
C THR A 210 -5.75 15.19 -2.85
N GLU A 211 -5.05 16.28 -3.20
CA GLU A 211 -5.53 17.27 -4.17
C GLU A 211 -5.69 16.69 -5.59
N GLU A 212 -4.80 15.77 -5.96
CA GLU A 212 -4.69 15.19 -7.30
C GLU A 212 -5.79 14.16 -7.61
N ALA A 213 -6.32 13.52 -6.57
CA ALA A 213 -7.36 12.51 -6.69
C ALA A 213 -8.67 13.11 -7.23
N ARG A 214 -9.30 12.39 -8.18
CA ARG A 214 -10.61 12.76 -8.77
C ARG A 214 -11.78 12.38 -7.84
N ALA A 215 -11.78 12.93 -6.64
CA ALA A 215 -12.85 12.82 -5.67
C ALA A 215 -13.48 14.20 -5.41
N VAL A 216 -14.79 14.22 -5.13
CA VAL A 216 -15.46 15.44 -4.68
C VAL A 216 -15.00 15.80 -3.26
N ASP A 217 -14.95 17.09 -2.94
CA ASP A 217 -14.38 17.56 -1.67
C ASP A 217 -15.11 17.00 -0.43
N GLY A 218 -16.42 16.82 -0.51
CA GLY A 218 -17.19 16.19 0.57
C GLY A 218 -16.74 14.75 0.84
N TYR A 219 -16.35 14.00 -0.21
CA TYR A 219 -15.84 12.64 -0.05
C TYR A 219 -14.43 12.64 0.53
N LYS A 220 -13.56 13.54 0.06
CA LYS A 220 -12.22 13.72 0.64
C LYS A 220 -12.32 14.07 2.13
N GLN A 221 -13.25 14.96 2.50
CA GLN A 221 -13.46 15.34 3.89
C GLN A 221 -13.98 14.20 4.75
N ALA A 222 -14.95 13.43 4.25
CA ALA A 222 -15.48 12.29 4.97
C ALA A 222 -14.39 11.23 5.28
N ILE A 223 -13.36 11.11 4.42
CA ILE A 223 -12.21 10.24 4.70
C ILE A 223 -11.31 10.82 5.79
N VAL A 224 -11.09 12.14 5.78
CA VAL A 224 -10.25 12.82 6.78
C VAL A 224 -10.89 12.80 8.17
N GLU A 225 -12.21 13.02 8.24
CA GLU A 225 -12.96 13.08 9.48
C GLU A 225 -13.41 11.70 9.99
N GLY A 226 -13.59 10.74 9.09
CA GLY A 226 -14.19 9.44 9.38
C GLY A 226 -13.27 8.50 10.15
N SER A 227 -13.84 7.72 11.05
CA SER A 227 -13.15 6.72 11.87
C SER A 227 -13.29 5.29 11.33
N SER A 228 -12.65 4.32 11.99
CA SER A 228 -12.87 2.89 11.68
C SER A 228 -14.32 2.44 11.88
N ASP A 229 -15.06 3.14 12.74
CA ASP A 229 -16.45 2.83 13.10
C ASP A 229 -17.44 3.34 12.04
N ASP A 230 -16.96 4.22 11.15
CA ASP A 230 -17.70 4.75 10.01
C ASP A 230 -17.61 3.84 8.77
N ILE A 231 -17.03 2.65 8.91
CA ILE A 231 -16.87 1.67 7.83
C ILE A 231 -17.91 0.56 7.94
N VAL A 232 -18.71 0.40 6.88
CA VAL A 232 -19.67 -0.68 6.71
C VAL A 232 -19.13 -1.70 5.72
N TYR A 233 -19.13 -2.97 6.11
CA TYR A 233 -18.81 -4.08 5.23
C TYR A 233 -20.10 -4.61 4.61
N SER A 234 -20.27 -4.47 3.30
CA SER A 234 -21.52 -4.81 2.59
C SER A 234 -21.23 -5.30 1.18
N ASN A 235 -22.05 -6.20 0.65
CA ASN A 235 -22.01 -6.64 -0.75
C ASN A 235 -23.04 -5.90 -1.62
N LEU A 236 -23.83 -4.99 -1.04
CA LEU A 236 -25.00 -4.39 -1.70
C LEU A 236 -24.64 -3.75 -3.05
N PHE A 237 -23.55 -2.99 -3.08
CA PHE A 237 -23.24 -2.09 -4.20
C PHE A 237 -22.70 -2.80 -5.45
N THR A 238 -21.99 -3.92 -5.28
CA THR A 238 -21.28 -4.59 -6.38
C THR A 238 -21.59 -6.09 -6.47
N GLY A 239 -22.31 -6.66 -5.51
CA GLY A 239 -22.50 -8.11 -5.36
C GLY A 239 -21.33 -8.82 -4.66
N VAL A 240 -20.25 -8.11 -4.36
CA VAL A 240 -19.09 -8.63 -3.62
C VAL A 240 -18.87 -7.78 -2.39
N HIS A 241 -18.59 -8.42 -1.26
CA HIS A 241 -18.37 -7.68 -0.03
C HIS A 241 -17.21 -6.69 -0.15
N GLY A 242 -17.46 -5.46 0.27
CA GLY A 242 -16.48 -4.40 0.36
C GLY A 242 -16.72 -3.44 1.52
N ASN A 243 -15.71 -2.63 1.84
CA ASN A 243 -15.79 -1.61 2.87
C ASN A 243 -16.18 -0.24 2.27
N TYR A 244 -17.21 0.39 2.84
CA TYR A 244 -17.81 1.65 2.39
C TYR A 244 -18.01 2.62 3.56
N LEU A 245 -17.97 3.93 3.31
CA LEU A 245 -18.25 4.94 4.33
C LEU A 245 -19.75 5.04 4.65
N LYS A 246 -20.09 5.02 5.95
CA LYS A 246 -21.45 5.34 6.45
C LYS A 246 -21.96 6.66 5.90
N GLY A 247 -21.10 7.69 5.89
CA GLY A 247 -21.44 9.01 5.36
C GLY A 247 -21.90 8.95 3.90
N SER A 248 -21.18 8.22 3.05
CA SER A 248 -21.55 8.07 1.64
C SER A 248 -22.82 7.25 1.45
N ILE A 249 -23.05 6.24 2.28
CA ILE A 249 -24.29 5.43 2.27
C ILE A 249 -25.50 6.32 2.60
N ARG A 250 -25.39 7.14 3.66
CA ARG A 250 -26.43 8.10 4.06
C ARG A 250 -26.69 9.13 2.97
N SER A 251 -25.63 9.68 2.36
CA SER A 251 -25.77 10.63 1.23
C SER A 251 -26.44 9.99 0.00
N ALA A 252 -26.40 8.67 -0.14
CA ALA A 252 -27.12 7.94 -1.18
C ALA A 252 -28.59 7.62 -0.82
N GLY A 253 -29.08 8.06 0.35
CA GLY A 253 -30.44 7.84 0.83
C GLY A 253 -30.68 6.46 1.45
N LEU A 254 -29.62 5.76 1.86
CA LEU A 254 -29.70 4.44 2.48
C LEU A 254 -29.35 4.49 3.97
N ASP A 255 -29.88 3.55 4.75
CA ASP A 255 -29.52 3.37 6.15
C ASP A 255 -28.30 2.43 6.27
N PRO A 256 -27.13 2.92 6.74
CA PRO A 256 -25.96 2.07 6.91
C PRO A 256 -26.11 0.97 7.96
N GLU A 257 -27.07 1.07 8.88
CA GLU A 257 -27.32 0.05 9.92
C GLU A 257 -28.34 -1.01 9.46
N ALA A 258 -28.97 -0.82 8.30
CA ALA A 258 -30.04 -1.69 7.79
C ALA A 258 -29.92 -1.90 6.26
N LEU A 259 -28.72 -2.19 5.77
CA LEU A 259 -28.49 -2.47 4.35
C LEU A 259 -28.98 -3.88 3.95
N PRO A 260 -29.69 -4.02 2.81
CA PRO A 260 -29.99 -5.33 2.23
C PRO A 260 -28.72 -6.08 1.81
N GLU A 261 -28.79 -7.41 1.78
CA GLU A 261 -27.78 -8.27 1.16
C GLU A 261 -28.07 -8.47 -0.33
N SER A 262 -27.04 -8.37 -1.18
CA SER A 262 -27.16 -8.64 -2.61
C SER A 262 -26.92 -10.12 -2.92
N ASP A 263 -27.62 -10.65 -3.93
CA ASP A 263 -27.36 -11.98 -4.50
C ASP A 263 -26.01 -11.98 -5.27
N PRO A 264 -25.01 -12.78 -4.86
CA PRO A 264 -23.71 -12.84 -5.53
C PRO A 264 -23.78 -13.29 -7.01
N SER A 265 -24.84 -13.99 -7.41
CA SER A 265 -25.01 -14.48 -8.79
C SER A 265 -25.34 -13.37 -9.80
N ALA A 266 -25.70 -12.16 -9.34
CA ALA A 266 -26.05 -11.02 -10.19
C ALA A 266 -24.85 -10.16 -10.63
N MET A 267 -23.60 -10.58 -10.37
CA MET A 267 -22.39 -9.85 -10.75
C MET A 267 -22.26 -9.68 -12.28
N ASN A 268 -22.21 -8.42 -12.75
CA ASN A 268 -21.95 -8.09 -14.16
C ASN A 268 -21.09 -6.83 -14.29
N PHE A 269 -19.81 -6.98 -14.66
CA PHE A 269 -18.90 -5.85 -14.88
C PHE A 269 -19.09 -5.16 -16.23
N GLY A 270 -19.76 -5.80 -17.20
CA GLY A 270 -20.09 -5.20 -18.51
C GLY A 270 -21.18 -4.12 -18.41
N ALA A 271 -22.17 -4.29 -17.52
CA ALA A 271 -23.23 -3.31 -17.31
C ALA A 271 -22.77 -2.01 -16.61
N ALA A 272 -21.65 -2.05 -15.87
CA ALA A 272 -21.04 -0.84 -15.30
C ALA A 272 -20.46 0.09 -16.38
N LEU A 273 -20.25 -0.41 -17.60
CA LEU A 273 -19.61 0.28 -18.72
C LEU A 273 -20.60 0.95 -19.69
N ASN A 274 -21.87 0.51 -19.75
CA ASN A 274 -22.84 0.90 -20.80
C ASN A 274 -24.15 1.56 -20.32
N ASP A 275 -24.18 2.23 -19.16
CA ASP A 275 -25.46 2.68 -18.58
C ASP A 275 -25.74 4.18 -18.76
N SER A 276 -26.47 4.49 -19.83
CA SER A 276 -27.33 5.68 -19.98
C SER A 276 -28.81 5.38 -19.59
N GLY A 277 -29.06 4.26 -18.89
CA GLY A 277 -30.35 3.84 -18.36
C GLY A 277 -30.60 4.24 -16.89
N PRO A 278 -31.75 3.87 -16.31
CA PRO A 278 -32.26 4.47 -15.09
C PRO A 278 -31.34 4.21 -13.89
N LYS A 279 -30.96 5.30 -13.20
CA LYS A 279 -30.04 5.31 -12.06
C LYS A 279 -30.48 4.31 -10.99
N ARG A 280 -29.74 3.21 -10.84
CA ARG A 280 -29.81 2.38 -9.64
C ARG A 280 -29.44 3.25 -8.42
N PRO A 281 -30.23 3.23 -7.32
CA PRO A 281 -29.85 3.93 -6.10
C PRO A 281 -28.52 3.36 -5.58
N GLY A 282 -27.53 4.22 -5.29
CA GLY A 282 -26.28 3.80 -4.66
C GLY A 282 -24.97 3.92 -5.46
N ARG A 283 -24.94 4.41 -6.72
CA ARG A 283 -23.67 4.62 -7.46
C ARG A 283 -22.75 5.72 -6.87
N THR A 284 -23.16 6.40 -5.80
CA THR A 284 -22.41 7.45 -5.09
C THR A 284 -21.78 6.98 -3.78
N SER A 285 -21.83 5.69 -3.44
CA SER A 285 -21.21 5.18 -2.21
C SER A 285 -19.68 5.16 -2.33
N GLY A 286 -19.00 6.08 -1.64
CA GLY A 286 -17.55 6.12 -1.53
C GLY A 286 -16.99 4.90 -0.79
N ALA A 287 -16.15 4.13 -1.48
CA ALA A 287 -15.42 3.00 -0.91
C ALA A 287 -14.16 3.48 -0.16
N ALA A 288 -14.11 3.28 1.16
CA ALA A 288 -12.96 3.60 1.99
C ALA A 288 -12.61 2.43 2.93
N GLY A 289 -11.34 2.30 3.28
CA GLY A 289 -10.85 1.33 4.25
C GLY A 289 -10.87 1.88 5.68
N ARG A 290 -10.61 1.00 6.65
CA ARG A 290 -10.64 1.30 8.09
C ARG A 290 -9.52 2.24 8.58
N ALA A 291 -8.63 2.65 7.68
CA ALA A 291 -7.53 3.58 7.95
C ALA A 291 -7.90 5.07 7.86
N SER A 292 -9.16 5.41 7.55
CA SER A 292 -9.60 6.80 7.29
C SER A 292 -9.24 7.76 8.43
N ALA A 293 -9.30 7.29 9.68
CA ALA A 293 -9.15 8.07 10.92
C ALA A 293 -7.85 8.88 11.11
N ARG A 294 -6.84 8.73 10.25
CA ARG A 294 -5.57 9.48 10.31
C ARG A 294 -5.16 10.14 8.99
N CYS A 295 -6.05 10.19 8.00
CA CYS A 295 -5.76 10.92 6.75
C CYS A 295 -5.87 12.43 7.01
N SER A 296 -4.89 13.25 6.58
CA SER A 296 -5.01 14.71 6.62
C SER A 296 -5.30 15.27 5.22
N ARG A 297 -6.03 16.39 5.12
CA ARG A 297 -6.22 17.11 3.85
C ARG A 297 -4.91 17.57 3.20
N SER A 298 -3.87 17.75 4.00
CA SER A 298 -2.53 18.13 3.55
C SER A 298 -1.68 16.95 3.07
N CYS A 299 -2.20 15.71 3.12
CA CYS A 299 -1.52 14.55 2.57
C CYS A 299 -1.42 14.68 1.05
N ARG A 300 -0.29 15.20 0.58
CA ARG A 300 0.14 15.09 -0.82
C ARG A 300 0.94 13.81 -1.00
N PRO A 301 1.01 13.22 -2.20
CA PRO A 301 1.90 12.10 -2.47
C PRO A 301 3.35 12.37 -2.00
N ALA A 302 3.83 13.61 -2.16
CA ALA A 302 5.14 14.05 -1.70
C ALA A 302 5.37 13.93 -0.17
N CYS A 303 4.32 14.02 0.65
CA CYS A 303 4.41 13.93 2.12
C CYS A 303 4.73 12.52 2.61
N TRP A 304 4.49 11.48 1.80
CA TRP A 304 4.80 10.10 2.16
C TRP A 304 6.30 9.86 2.34
N SER A 305 7.12 10.62 1.62
CA SER A 305 8.58 10.49 1.71
C SER A 305 9.11 10.97 3.07
N SER A 306 8.59 12.09 3.59
CA SER A 306 8.95 12.59 4.91
C SER A 306 8.39 11.72 6.03
N ASP A 307 7.14 11.27 5.92
CA ASP A 307 6.49 10.40 6.91
C ASP A 307 7.18 9.02 7.02
N TRP A 308 7.50 8.41 5.87
CA TRP A 308 8.29 7.17 5.82
C TRP A 308 9.64 7.34 6.52
N ARG A 309 10.40 8.39 6.17
CA ARG A 309 11.71 8.67 6.78
C ARG A 309 11.62 8.87 8.29
N ALA A 310 10.63 9.62 8.77
CA ALA A 310 10.40 9.84 10.20
C ALA A 310 10.13 8.51 10.94
N SER A 311 9.34 7.64 10.34
CA SER A 311 9.00 6.32 10.89
C SER A 311 10.23 5.42 11.00
N THR A 312 11.05 5.35 9.94
CA THR A 312 12.29 4.55 9.96
C THR A 312 13.34 5.12 10.93
N ALA A 313 13.46 6.45 11.02
CA ALA A 313 14.40 7.07 11.96
C ALA A 313 14.01 6.79 13.43
N THR A 314 12.71 6.73 13.71
CA THR A 314 12.19 6.37 15.03
C THR A 314 12.54 4.93 15.38
N GLN A 315 12.38 3.99 14.43
CA GLN A 315 12.75 2.59 14.68
C GLN A 315 14.27 2.38 14.82
N CYS A 316 15.09 3.08 14.05
CA CYS A 316 16.55 3.05 14.24
C CYS A 316 16.94 3.52 15.64
N ARG A 317 16.35 4.63 16.13
CA ARG A 317 16.57 5.12 17.51
C ARG A 317 16.10 4.13 18.58
N ALA A 318 14.99 3.44 18.35
CA ALA A 318 14.51 2.41 19.29
C ALA A 318 15.40 1.15 19.31
N SER A 319 16.03 0.81 18.18
CA SER A 319 16.91 -0.35 18.04
C SER A 319 18.33 -0.09 18.55
N HIS A 320 18.72 1.18 18.60
CA HIS A 320 19.97 1.67 19.19
C HIS A 320 19.66 2.78 20.21
N PRO A 321 19.11 2.44 21.39
CA PRO A 321 18.88 3.44 22.42
C PRO A 321 20.26 4.02 22.81
N GLU A 322 20.39 5.35 22.74
CA GLU A 322 21.55 6.01 23.36
C GLU A 322 21.60 5.57 24.84
N PRO A 323 22.78 5.20 25.37
CA PRO A 323 22.89 4.87 26.77
C PRO A 323 22.39 6.06 27.57
N SER A 324 21.37 5.85 28.40
CA SER A 324 20.81 6.93 29.21
C SER A 324 21.94 7.53 30.05
N ALA A 325 21.95 8.86 30.21
CA ALA A 325 22.94 9.55 31.04
C ALA A 325 23.01 9.00 32.49
N HIS A 326 21.95 8.32 32.94
CA HIS A 326 21.93 7.56 34.20
C HIS A 326 22.70 6.23 34.14
N SER A 327 22.61 5.48 33.04
CA SER A 327 23.38 4.23 32.87
C SER A 327 24.89 4.47 32.75
N ALA A 328 25.30 5.54 32.06
CA ALA A 328 26.71 5.90 31.92
C ALA A 328 27.32 6.40 33.24
N ARG A 329 26.55 7.18 34.04
CA ARG A 329 26.98 7.60 35.38
C ARG A 329 27.03 6.44 36.38
N GLY A 330 26.08 5.51 36.30
CA GLY A 330 26.07 4.32 37.15
C GLY A 330 27.27 3.40 36.88
N GLN A 331 27.61 3.16 35.61
CA GLN A 331 28.78 2.36 35.25
C GLN A 331 30.10 3.05 35.62
N SER A 332 30.23 4.37 35.42
CA SER A 332 31.43 5.10 35.86
C SER A 332 31.60 5.11 37.38
N GLN A 333 30.52 5.34 38.15
CA GLN A 333 30.59 5.31 39.62
C GLN A 333 30.89 3.91 40.16
N GLN A 334 30.39 2.86 39.51
CA GLN A 334 30.66 1.48 39.93
C GLN A 334 32.10 1.06 39.65
N LEU A 335 32.66 1.47 38.51
CA LEU A 335 34.09 1.27 38.18
C LEU A 335 35.01 2.07 39.13
N ASP A 336 34.65 3.30 39.47
CA ASP A 336 35.41 4.11 40.44
C ASP A 336 35.38 3.50 41.85
N LEU A 337 34.25 2.95 42.27
CA LEU A 337 34.10 2.27 43.57
C LEU A 337 34.89 0.96 43.62
N GLU A 338 34.93 0.18 42.54
CA GLU A 338 35.73 -1.03 42.45
C GLU A 338 37.23 -0.72 42.43
N HIS A 339 37.65 0.33 41.71
CA HIS A 339 39.03 0.80 41.71
C HIS A 339 39.46 1.27 43.12
N GLN A 340 38.62 2.05 43.81
CA GLN A 340 38.89 2.46 45.19
C GLN A 340 38.91 1.27 46.18
N ARG A 341 38.09 0.23 45.96
CA ARG A 341 38.13 -1.00 46.77
C ARG A 341 39.40 -1.82 46.50
N GLY A 342 39.89 -1.84 45.26
CA GLY A 342 41.19 -2.42 44.89
C GLY A 342 42.33 -1.72 45.61
N ILE A 343 42.40 -0.38 45.51
CA ILE A 343 43.43 0.43 46.19
C ILE A 343 43.43 0.20 47.70
N ARG A 344 42.24 0.12 48.34
CA ARG A 344 42.15 -0.13 49.79
C ARG A 344 42.59 -1.55 50.17
N ARG A 345 42.32 -2.56 49.32
CA ARG A 345 42.83 -3.93 49.54
C ARG A 345 44.34 -3.98 49.43
N ASP A 346 44.92 -3.31 48.44
CA ASP A 346 46.37 -3.26 48.24
C ASP A 346 47.09 -2.50 49.35
N GLN A 347 46.50 -1.39 49.84
CA GLN A 347 47.02 -0.66 51.00
C GLN A 347 46.89 -1.45 52.31
N ALA A 348 45.82 -2.23 52.49
CA ALA A 348 45.67 -3.12 53.64
C ALA A 348 46.68 -4.28 53.58
N ALA A 349 46.94 -4.84 52.40
CA ALA A 349 47.95 -5.86 52.19
C ALA A 349 49.37 -5.33 52.45
N ALA A 350 49.69 -4.12 51.98
CA ALA A 350 50.99 -3.46 52.21
C ALA A 350 51.24 -3.13 53.70
N ARG A 351 50.19 -2.77 54.45
CA ARG A 351 50.27 -2.57 55.90
C ARG A 351 50.40 -3.89 56.67
N ALA A 352 49.79 -4.97 56.20
CA ALA A 352 49.92 -6.29 56.79
C ALA A 352 51.29 -6.95 56.49
N SER A 353 51.94 -6.57 55.38
CA SER A 353 53.25 -7.10 54.98
C SER A 353 54.46 -6.35 55.54
N GLY A 354 54.27 -5.37 56.44
CA GLY A 354 55.36 -4.70 57.15
C GLY A 354 56.33 -3.89 56.26
N ALA A 355 55.91 -3.48 55.06
CA ALA A 355 56.74 -2.76 54.10
C ALA A 355 56.43 -1.25 54.11
N VAL A 356 56.64 -0.59 55.24
CA VAL A 356 56.86 0.86 55.31
C VAL A 356 58.11 1.06 56.14
N GLY A 357 59.26 1.09 55.45
CA GLY A 357 60.53 1.52 56.04
C GLY A 357 60.67 3.03 55.88
N ASP A 358 61.06 3.69 56.96
CA ASP A 358 61.36 5.12 57.03
C ASP A 358 62.41 5.53 55.99
N VAL A 359 62.02 6.39 55.03
CA VAL A 359 62.74 7.59 54.55
C VAL A 359 61.72 8.60 54.03
#